data_AF-A0A8X8LEE0-F1
#
_entry.id   AF-A0A8X8LEE0-F1
#
_cell.length_a   1.000
_cell.length_b   1.000
_cell.length_c   1.000
_cell.angle_alpha   90.00
_cell.angle_beta   90.00
_cell.angle_gamma   90.00
#
_symmetry.space_group_name_H-M   'P 1'
#
loop_
_entity.id
_entity.type
_entity.pdbx_description
1 polymer ?
#
loop_
_entity_poly.entity_id
_entity_poly.type
_entity_poly.pdbx_seq_one_letter_code
_entity_poly.pdbx_strand_id
1 'polypeptide(L)'
;MRCFILCILTCSLTLAHAQHFQQALSLLTENKRTEAKRLLNKRIEIYGDNEDTEYKQLELLVKRSDIDGLIKELGKAYQRYPDNVPFANMKYNPEANVNKDKSKADTVLETFLSNHYNEQLLDILVNDKMAPGKKEEAPKNISYSCPALNYSLHFEVKPDRVIATWEVKYLAEEVPTSEFAAFKEVLNKMVAADKKQIAFK
;
A
#
# COMPACT_ATOMS: atom_id res chain seq x y z
N MET A 1 19.34 35.09 -27.91
CA MET A 1 20.44 34.12 -27.67
C MET A 1 20.51 33.55 -26.25
N ARG A 2 20.25 34.33 -25.19
CA ARG A 2 20.30 33.83 -23.79
C ARG A 2 19.37 32.64 -23.47
N CYS A 3 18.17 32.57 -24.06
CA CYS A 3 17.23 31.47 -23.81
C CYS A 3 17.62 30.14 -24.47
N PHE A 4 18.31 30.16 -25.62
CA PHE A 4 18.72 28.93 -26.33
C PHE A 4 19.88 28.21 -25.61
N ILE A 5 20.82 28.96 -25.05
CA ILE A 5 21.95 28.40 -24.29
C ILE A 5 21.45 27.74 -22.99
N LEU A 6 20.45 28.34 -22.34
CA LEU A 6 19.87 27.80 -21.10
C LEU A 6 19.12 26.47 -21.34
N CYS A 7 18.38 26.34 -22.46
CA CYS A 7 17.70 25.09 -22.83
C CYS A 7 18.67 23.95 -23.19
N ILE A 8 19.80 24.25 -23.85
CA ILE A 8 20.79 23.22 -24.19
C ILE A 8 21.48 22.71 -22.92
N LEU A 9 21.82 23.61 -21.98
CA LEU A 9 22.43 23.24 -20.70
C LEU A 9 21.51 22.37 -19.84
N THR A 10 20.22 22.70 -19.74
CA THR A 10 19.26 21.88 -18.96
C THR A 10 19.04 20.51 -19.61
N CYS A 11 19.01 20.42 -20.95
CA CYS A 11 18.88 19.16 -21.67
C CYS A 11 20.12 18.25 -21.52
N SER A 12 21.32 18.82 -21.50
CA SER A 12 22.55 18.05 -21.22
C SER A 12 22.65 17.57 -19.77
N LEU A 13 22.15 18.33 -18.79
CA LEU A 13 22.10 17.90 -17.39
C LEU A 13 21.11 16.74 -17.18
N THR A 14 19.94 16.77 -17.81
CA THR A 14 18.95 15.69 -17.68
C THR A 14 19.42 14.40 -18.36
N LEU A 15 20.17 14.49 -19.46
CA LEU A 15 20.76 13.33 -20.13
C LEU A 15 21.87 12.69 -19.28
N ALA A 16 22.74 13.48 -18.68
CA ALA A 16 23.78 12.99 -17.76
C ALA A 16 23.17 12.35 -16.50
N HIS A 17 22.06 12.89 -16.00
CA HIS A 17 21.29 12.30 -14.90
C HIS A 17 20.77 10.90 -15.25
N ALA A 18 20.09 10.76 -16.39
CA ALA A 18 19.58 9.47 -16.86
C ALA A 18 20.70 8.46 -17.09
N GLN A 19 21.86 8.89 -17.62
CA GLN A 19 22.99 8.01 -17.91
C GLN A 19 23.63 7.45 -16.63
N HIS A 20 23.89 8.27 -15.62
CA HIS A 20 24.45 7.77 -14.35
C HIS A 20 23.51 6.82 -13.63
N PHE A 21 22.20 7.09 -13.72
CA PHE A 21 21.18 6.22 -13.17
C PHE A 21 21.10 4.87 -13.90
N GLN A 22 21.10 4.88 -15.23
CA GLN A 22 21.12 3.66 -16.05
C GLN A 22 22.42 2.85 -15.88
N GLN A 23 23.55 3.52 -15.66
CA GLN A 23 24.82 2.84 -15.35
C GLN A 23 24.81 2.19 -13.97
N ALA A 24 24.26 2.84 -12.95
CA ALA A 24 24.11 2.22 -11.63
C ALA A 24 23.20 0.97 -11.71
N LEU A 25 22.13 1.05 -12.50
CA LEU A 25 21.22 -0.06 -12.80
C LEU A 25 21.91 -1.24 -13.51
N SER A 26 22.71 -0.97 -14.55
CA SER A 26 23.42 -2.04 -15.26
C SER A 26 24.44 -2.75 -14.35
N LEU A 27 25.13 -2.01 -13.49
CA LEU A 27 26.07 -2.58 -12.52
C LEU A 27 25.39 -3.43 -11.44
N LEU A 28 24.14 -3.12 -11.08
CA LEU A 28 23.31 -3.98 -10.24
C LEU A 28 23.03 -5.31 -10.91
N THR A 29 22.73 -5.30 -12.21
CA THR A 29 22.50 -6.53 -13.00
C THR A 29 23.77 -7.36 -13.20
N GLU A 30 24.94 -6.70 -13.25
CA GLU A 30 26.26 -7.33 -13.39
C GLU A 30 26.87 -7.78 -12.05
N ASN A 31 26.13 -7.70 -10.94
CA ASN A 31 26.61 -8.02 -9.58
C ASN A 31 27.79 -7.16 -9.08
N LYS A 32 28.07 -6.00 -9.70
CA LYS A 32 29.11 -5.03 -9.32
C LYS A 32 28.61 -4.06 -8.25
N ARG A 33 28.22 -4.63 -7.11
CA ARG A 33 27.47 -3.95 -6.03
C ARG A 33 28.20 -2.76 -5.40
N THR A 34 29.53 -2.82 -5.31
CA THR A 34 30.34 -1.72 -4.72
C THR A 34 30.37 -0.53 -5.65
N GLU A 35 30.51 -0.76 -6.96
CA GLU A 35 30.54 0.28 -7.96
C GLU A 35 29.17 0.92 -8.17
N ALA A 36 28.11 0.11 -8.19
CA ALA A 36 26.72 0.59 -8.19
C ALA A 36 26.45 1.54 -7.02
N LYS A 37 26.87 1.18 -5.79
CA LYS A 37 26.73 2.04 -4.61
C LYS A 37 27.50 3.35 -4.75
N ARG A 38 28.71 3.32 -5.30
CA ARG A 38 29.53 4.52 -5.53
C ARG A 38 28.86 5.48 -6.51
N LEU A 39 28.34 4.98 -7.63
CA LEU A 39 27.64 5.82 -8.62
C LEU A 39 26.35 6.41 -8.06
N LEU A 40 25.59 5.61 -7.30
CA LEU A 40 24.37 6.08 -6.65
C LEU A 40 24.65 7.20 -5.63
N ASN A 41 25.67 7.02 -4.79
CA ASN A 41 26.08 8.06 -3.83
C ASN A 41 26.51 9.36 -4.54
N LYS A 42 27.27 9.25 -5.64
CA LYS A 42 27.66 10.41 -6.44
C LYS A 42 26.45 11.13 -7.04
N ARG A 43 25.44 10.39 -7.50
CA ARG A 43 24.17 10.97 -7.97
C ARG A 43 23.48 11.73 -6.84
N ILE A 44 23.37 11.13 -5.66
CA ILE A 44 22.71 11.75 -4.51
C ILE A 44 23.45 13.02 -4.06
N GLU A 45 24.78 13.01 -4.08
CA GLU A 45 25.60 14.18 -3.75
C GLU A 45 25.35 15.35 -4.71
N ILE A 46 25.18 15.08 -6.01
CA ILE A 46 25.00 16.12 -7.03
C ILE A 46 23.54 16.61 -7.10
N TYR A 47 22.57 15.70 -6.96
CA TYR A 47 21.17 15.97 -7.30
C TYR A 47 20.20 15.84 -6.11
N GLY A 48 20.69 15.48 -4.93
CA GLY A 48 19.87 15.20 -3.76
C GLY A 48 19.29 13.78 -3.76
N ASP A 49 18.64 13.45 -2.65
CA ASP A 49 17.94 12.18 -2.42
C ASP A 49 16.45 12.31 -2.76
N ASN A 50 15.84 11.25 -3.28
CA ASN A 50 14.42 11.14 -3.61
C ASN A 50 13.94 9.67 -3.52
N GLU A 51 12.65 9.44 -3.78
CA GLU A 51 12.04 8.12 -3.68
C GLU A 51 12.75 7.07 -4.56
N ASP A 52 13.11 7.46 -5.78
CA ASP A 52 13.79 6.58 -6.73
C ASP A 52 15.20 6.21 -6.27
N THR A 53 15.98 7.15 -5.73
CA THR A 53 17.29 6.82 -5.15
C THR A 53 17.17 5.94 -3.92
N GLU A 54 16.14 6.13 -3.10
CA GLU A 54 15.86 5.25 -1.97
C GLU A 54 15.51 3.83 -2.41
N TYR A 55 14.64 3.67 -3.43
CA TYR A 55 14.36 2.36 -4.02
C TYR A 55 15.65 1.63 -4.42
N LYS A 56 16.60 2.35 -5.02
CA LYS A 56 17.89 1.77 -5.43
C LYS A 56 18.81 1.43 -4.25
N GLN A 57 18.78 2.21 -3.18
CA GLN A 57 19.50 1.87 -1.95
C GLN A 57 18.92 0.60 -1.31
N LEU A 58 17.59 0.48 -1.26
CA LEU A 58 16.93 -0.72 -0.74
C LEU A 58 17.21 -1.95 -1.64
N GLU A 59 17.18 -1.78 -2.96
CA GLU A 59 17.53 -2.84 -3.92
C GLU A 59 18.98 -3.33 -3.73
N LEU A 60 19.93 -2.42 -3.48
CA LEU A 60 21.31 -2.78 -3.15
C LEU A 60 21.41 -3.64 -1.89
N LEU A 61 20.61 -3.36 -0.86
CA LEU A 61 20.57 -4.12 0.39
C LEU A 61 19.99 -5.52 0.16
N VAL A 62 18.88 -5.61 -0.57
CA VAL A 62 18.26 -6.89 -0.99
C VAL A 62 19.28 -7.75 -1.74
N LYS A 63 19.97 -7.18 -2.75
CA LYS A 63 20.96 -7.93 -3.54
C LYS A 63 22.15 -8.38 -2.70
N ARG A 64 22.48 -7.67 -1.63
CA ARG A 64 23.55 -8.02 -0.68
C ARG A 64 23.11 -9.02 0.39
N SER A 65 21.83 -9.39 0.43
CA SER A 65 21.22 -10.15 1.53
C SER A 65 21.42 -9.48 2.90
N ASP A 66 21.59 -8.15 2.92
CA ASP A 66 21.70 -7.35 4.14
C ASP A 66 20.30 -7.02 4.65
N ILE A 67 19.68 -8.00 5.30
CA ILE A 67 18.27 -7.93 5.73
C ILE A 67 18.11 -6.91 6.87
N ASP A 68 19.05 -6.86 7.82
CA ASP A 68 19.01 -5.91 8.92
C ASP A 68 19.14 -4.46 8.43
N GLY A 69 20.06 -4.22 7.48
CA GLY A 69 20.21 -2.94 6.80
C GLY A 69 18.95 -2.57 6.02
N LEU A 70 18.37 -3.53 5.29
CA LEU A 70 17.12 -3.33 4.53
C LEU A 70 15.98 -2.88 5.45
N ILE A 71 15.70 -3.60 6.53
CA ILE A 71 14.60 -3.28 7.46
C ILE A 71 14.78 -1.87 8.03
N LYS A 72 16.00 -1.54 8.43
CA LYS A 72 16.33 -0.23 9.00
C LYS A 72 16.12 0.91 8.00
N GLU A 73 16.69 0.80 6.80
CA GLU A 73 16.59 1.86 5.81
C GLU A 73 15.18 1.96 5.22
N LEU A 74 14.47 0.84 5.06
CA LEU A 74 13.06 0.84 4.66
C LEU A 74 12.17 1.54 5.68
N GLY A 75 12.44 1.37 6.98
CA GLY A 75 11.73 2.09 8.03
C GLY A 75 11.84 3.61 7.90
N LYS A 76 13.04 4.11 7.56
CA LYS A 76 13.27 5.55 7.31
C LYS A 76 12.64 6.02 6.01
N ALA A 77 12.73 5.22 4.95
CA ALA A 77 12.10 5.51 3.67
C ALA A 77 10.59 5.68 3.83
N TYR A 78 9.96 4.74 4.54
CA TYR A 78 8.53 4.78 4.82
C TYR A 78 8.12 5.96 5.70
N GLN A 79 8.97 6.38 6.66
CA GLN A 79 8.71 7.60 7.44
C GLN A 79 8.78 8.88 6.59
N ARG A 80 9.67 8.91 5.60
CA ARG A 80 9.82 10.05 4.67
C ARG A 80 8.71 10.07 3.63
N TYR A 81 8.22 8.90 3.21
CA TYR A 81 7.21 8.75 2.17
C TYR A 81 6.08 7.82 2.66
N PRO A 82 5.25 8.26 3.62
CA PRO A 82 4.22 7.44 4.25
C PRO A 82 3.14 6.95 3.27
N ASP A 83 2.91 7.70 2.20
CA ASP A 83 1.85 7.44 1.22
C ASP A 83 2.33 6.58 0.05
N ASN A 84 3.62 6.21 0.05
CA ASN A 84 4.26 5.55 -1.09
C ASN A 84 3.98 4.03 -1.06
N VAL A 85 3.08 3.61 -1.95
CA VAL A 85 2.55 2.24 -2.02
C VAL A 85 3.64 1.16 -2.10
N PRO A 86 4.68 1.27 -2.95
CA PRO A 86 5.68 0.22 -2.98
C PRO A 86 6.55 0.13 -1.71
N PHE A 87 6.71 1.19 -0.91
CA PHE A 87 7.35 1.08 0.41
C PHE A 87 6.45 0.37 1.43
N ALA A 88 5.14 0.63 1.41
CA ALA A 88 4.18 -0.13 2.21
C ALA A 88 4.25 -1.63 1.87
N ASN A 89 4.28 -1.95 0.57
CA ASN A 89 4.41 -3.34 0.10
C ASN A 89 5.76 -3.96 0.51
N MET A 90 6.87 -3.22 0.41
CA MET A 90 8.19 -3.68 0.86
C MET A 90 8.24 -3.94 2.37
N LYS A 91 7.44 -3.23 3.17
CA LYS A 91 7.35 -3.44 4.63
C LYS A 91 6.50 -4.65 5.00
N TYR A 92 5.45 -4.90 4.21
CA TYR A 92 4.58 -6.07 4.36
C TYR A 92 5.31 -7.39 4.01
N ASN A 93 6.05 -7.43 2.91
CA ASN A 93 6.60 -8.67 2.35
C ASN A 93 7.50 -9.49 3.30
N PRO A 94 8.45 -8.88 4.06
CA PRO A 94 9.27 -9.62 5.01
C PRO A 94 8.45 -10.29 6.11
N GLU A 95 7.44 -9.59 6.64
CA GLU A 95 6.55 -10.16 7.66
C GLU A 95 5.75 -11.33 7.10
N ALA A 96 5.15 -11.15 5.91
CA ALA A 96 4.30 -12.17 5.29
C ALA A 96 5.07 -13.41 4.82
N ASN A 97 6.25 -13.23 4.22
CA ASN A 97 6.93 -14.27 3.45
C ASN A 97 8.20 -14.81 4.12
N VAL A 98 8.92 -13.98 4.86
CA VAL A 98 10.17 -14.37 5.53
C VAL A 98 9.87 -14.82 6.96
N ASN A 99 9.28 -13.94 7.76
CA ASN A 99 8.94 -14.22 9.16
C ASN A 99 7.72 -15.13 9.26
N LYS A 100 6.89 -15.17 8.22
CA LYS A 100 5.58 -15.87 8.20
C LYS A 100 4.66 -15.39 9.34
N ASP A 101 4.84 -14.15 9.78
CA ASP A 101 4.05 -13.50 10.81
C ASP A 101 2.90 -12.73 10.15
N LYS A 102 1.84 -13.48 9.83
CA LYS A 102 0.66 -12.93 9.14
C LYS A 102 -0.02 -11.83 9.94
N SER A 103 0.00 -11.89 11.27
CA SER A 103 -0.60 -10.86 12.13
C SER A 103 0.13 -9.52 11.99
N LYS A 104 1.47 -9.54 12.03
CA LYS A 104 2.27 -8.32 11.80
C LYS A 104 2.13 -7.82 10.37
N ALA A 105 2.11 -8.72 9.38
CA ALA A 105 1.91 -8.36 7.99
C ALA A 105 0.57 -7.63 7.76
N ASP A 106 -0.53 -8.19 8.29
CA ASP A 106 -1.86 -7.58 8.24
C ASP A 106 -1.87 -6.20 8.91
N THR A 107 -1.21 -6.07 10.06
CA THR A 107 -1.11 -4.79 10.79
C THR A 107 -0.44 -3.69 9.94
N VAL A 108 0.58 -4.05 9.15
CA VAL A 108 1.24 -3.10 8.22
C VAL A 108 0.25 -2.59 7.18
N LEU A 109 -0.49 -3.48 6.52
CA LEU A 109 -1.47 -3.10 5.49
C LEU A 109 -2.67 -2.36 6.08
N GLU A 110 -3.20 -2.78 7.24
CA GLU A 110 -4.29 -2.09 7.93
C GLU A 110 -3.91 -0.65 8.31
N THR A 111 -2.70 -0.46 8.82
CA THR A 111 -2.20 0.87 9.17
C THR A 111 -2.13 1.77 7.94
N PHE A 112 -1.58 1.28 6.84
CA PHE A 112 -1.51 2.03 5.58
C PHE A 112 -2.92 2.34 5.02
N LEU A 113 -3.77 1.31 4.88
CA LEU A 113 -5.11 1.42 4.31
C LEU A 113 -6.09 2.24 5.16
N SER A 114 -5.78 2.50 6.44
CA SER A 114 -6.59 3.36 7.30
C SER A 114 -6.60 4.82 6.85
N ASN A 115 -5.54 5.28 6.18
CA ASN A 115 -5.39 6.65 5.70
C ASN A 115 -5.16 6.74 4.18
N HIS A 116 -4.86 5.62 3.51
CA HIS A 116 -4.52 5.58 2.09
C HIS A 116 -5.24 4.44 1.38
N TYR A 117 -6.36 4.74 0.71
CA TYR A 117 -7.04 3.74 -0.10
C TYR A 117 -6.13 3.28 -1.26
N ASN A 118 -5.84 1.98 -1.31
CA ASN A 118 -5.14 1.36 -2.42
C ASN A 118 -5.75 -0.02 -2.68
N GLU A 119 -6.34 -0.18 -3.87
CA GLU A 119 -7.04 -1.41 -4.27
C GLU A 119 -6.12 -2.64 -4.24
N GLN A 120 -4.91 -2.53 -4.81
CA GLN A 120 -3.95 -3.63 -4.85
C GLN A 120 -3.57 -4.12 -3.44
N LEU A 121 -3.29 -3.22 -2.50
CA LEU A 121 -2.94 -3.59 -1.12
C LEU A 121 -4.16 -4.10 -0.34
N LEU A 122 -5.36 -3.61 -0.65
CA LEU A 122 -6.60 -4.12 -0.07
C LEU A 122 -6.86 -5.57 -0.51
N ASP A 123 -6.68 -5.88 -1.79
CA ASP A 123 -6.82 -7.23 -2.32
C ASP A 123 -5.81 -8.19 -1.67
N ILE A 124 -4.55 -7.75 -1.48
CA ILE A 124 -3.55 -8.55 -0.76
C ILE A 124 -4.02 -8.84 0.66
N LEU A 125 -4.49 -7.82 1.40
CA LEU A 125 -4.97 -7.98 2.78
C LEU A 125 -6.17 -8.93 2.87
N VAL A 126 -7.14 -8.80 1.94
CA VAL A 126 -8.30 -9.70 1.89
C VAL A 126 -7.83 -11.12 1.63
N ASN A 127 -7.05 -11.36 0.58
CA ASN A 127 -6.56 -12.68 0.21
C ASN A 127 -5.76 -13.36 1.34
N ASP A 128 -4.90 -12.60 2.04
CA ASP A 128 -4.14 -13.13 3.17
C ASP A 128 -5.03 -13.50 4.36
N LYS A 129 -6.07 -12.71 4.63
CA LYS A 129 -7.05 -13.01 5.67
C LYS A 129 -7.89 -14.23 5.34
N MET A 130 -8.09 -14.49 4.06
CA MET A 130 -8.91 -15.55 3.51
C MET A 130 -8.20 -16.87 3.19
N ALA A 131 -6.88 -16.93 3.29
CA ALA A 131 -6.12 -18.09 2.87
C ALA A 131 -6.66 -19.41 3.47
N PRO A 132 -6.81 -20.48 2.66
CA PRO A 132 -7.50 -21.71 3.05
C PRO A 132 -6.87 -22.36 4.29
N GLY A 133 -7.69 -22.63 5.30
CA GLY A 133 -7.26 -23.12 6.62
C GLY A 133 -7.83 -22.30 7.78
N LYS A 134 -8.23 -21.05 7.51
CA LYS A 134 -9.16 -20.33 8.39
C LYS A 134 -10.58 -20.76 8.03
N LYS A 135 -11.17 -21.65 8.82
CA LYS A 135 -12.61 -21.93 8.73
C LYS A 135 -13.34 -20.67 9.18
N GLU A 136 -13.62 -19.77 8.26
CA GLU A 136 -14.57 -18.70 8.54
C GLU A 136 -15.93 -19.35 8.78
N GLU A 137 -16.58 -18.97 9.87
CA GLU A 137 -17.99 -19.27 10.09
C GLU A 137 -18.77 -18.78 8.87
N ALA A 138 -19.82 -19.51 8.49
CA ALA A 138 -20.71 -19.11 7.41
C ALA A 138 -21.11 -17.63 7.57
N PRO A 139 -21.14 -16.85 6.49
CA PRO A 139 -21.44 -15.44 6.56
C PRO A 139 -22.81 -15.22 7.22
N LYS A 140 -22.87 -14.27 8.15
CA LYS A 140 -24.08 -13.95 8.91
C LYS A 140 -24.73 -12.70 8.35
N ASN A 141 -26.06 -12.74 8.23
CA ASN A 141 -26.85 -11.58 7.86
C ASN A 141 -26.77 -10.51 8.94
N ILE A 142 -26.70 -9.25 8.52
CA ILE A 142 -26.57 -8.11 9.42
C ILE A 142 -27.49 -6.98 8.99
N SER A 143 -27.90 -6.17 9.97
CA SER A 143 -28.65 -4.94 9.76
C SER A 143 -28.17 -3.86 10.71
N TYR A 144 -28.02 -2.66 10.19
CA TYR A 144 -27.72 -1.45 10.95
C TYR A 144 -28.76 -0.38 10.63
N SER A 145 -29.08 0.46 11.62
CA SER A 145 -30.09 1.50 11.47
C SER A 145 -29.72 2.73 12.31
N CYS A 146 -30.00 3.90 11.77
CA CYS A 146 -30.07 5.18 12.48
C CYS A 146 -31.24 6.00 11.91
N PRO A 147 -31.60 7.16 12.49
CA PRO A 147 -32.72 7.96 11.99
C PRO A 147 -32.62 8.34 10.51
N ALA A 148 -31.40 8.50 9.99
CA ALA A 148 -31.15 8.90 8.60
C ALA A 148 -30.99 7.72 7.62
N LEU A 149 -30.73 6.49 8.08
CA LEU A 149 -30.46 5.37 7.18
C LEU A 149 -30.76 3.99 7.78
N ASN A 150 -31.17 3.07 6.91
CA ASN A 150 -31.13 1.63 7.15
C ASN A 150 -30.13 0.97 6.21
N TYR A 151 -29.34 0.05 6.73
CA TYR A 151 -28.44 -0.81 5.97
C TYR A 151 -28.74 -2.26 6.29
N SER A 152 -28.69 -3.11 5.27
CA SER A 152 -28.67 -4.55 5.45
C SER A 152 -27.71 -5.22 4.48
N LEU A 153 -27.12 -6.32 4.94
CA LEU A 153 -26.32 -7.22 4.12
C LEU A 153 -26.82 -8.63 4.34
N HIS A 154 -27.37 -9.21 3.27
CA HIS A 154 -27.94 -10.54 3.24
C HIS A 154 -27.06 -11.49 2.44
N PHE A 155 -26.78 -12.66 3.02
CA PHE A 155 -26.00 -13.71 2.40
C PHE A 155 -26.87 -14.94 2.15
N GLU A 156 -26.82 -15.41 0.90
CA GLU A 156 -27.42 -16.67 0.49
C GLU A 156 -26.28 -17.61 0.05
N VAL A 157 -26.05 -18.68 0.82
CA VAL A 157 -25.03 -19.69 0.50
C VAL A 157 -25.63 -20.72 -0.46
N LYS A 158 -25.04 -20.83 -1.65
CA LYS A 158 -25.35 -21.86 -2.67
C LYS A 158 -24.21 -22.87 -2.76
N PRO A 159 -24.43 -24.06 -3.34
CA PRO A 159 -23.39 -25.08 -3.46
C PRO A 159 -22.12 -24.61 -4.20
N ASP A 160 -22.27 -23.68 -5.15
CA ASP A 160 -21.23 -23.19 -6.05
C ASP A 160 -20.72 -21.77 -5.72
N ARG A 161 -21.46 -21.00 -4.91
CA ARG A 161 -21.19 -19.58 -4.66
C ARG A 161 -21.90 -19.06 -3.42
N VAL A 162 -21.44 -17.91 -2.93
CA VAL A 162 -22.19 -17.08 -1.97
C VAL A 162 -22.76 -15.88 -2.73
N ILE A 163 -24.05 -15.61 -2.56
CA ILE A 163 -24.68 -14.38 -3.07
C ILE A 163 -24.80 -13.42 -1.90
N ALA A 164 -24.13 -12.27 -2.00
CA ALA A 164 -24.24 -11.18 -1.05
C ALA A 164 -25.08 -10.05 -1.66
N THR A 165 -26.14 -9.64 -0.97
CA THR A 165 -27.02 -8.54 -1.36
C THR A 165 -26.91 -7.44 -0.31
N TRP A 166 -26.39 -6.28 -0.70
CA TRP A 166 -26.39 -5.09 0.16
C TRP A 166 -27.58 -4.20 -0.20
N GLU A 167 -28.22 -3.62 0.81
CA GLU A 167 -29.26 -2.62 0.65
C GLU A 167 -28.98 -1.43 1.56
N VAL A 168 -29.00 -0.23 0.99
CA VAL A 168 -28.94 1.03 1.75
C VAL A 168 -30.21 1.82 1.44
N LYS A 169 -30.98 2.13 2.48
CA LYS A 169 -32.16 2.96 2.40
C LYS A 169 -31.93 4.24 3.20
N TYR A 170 -31.81 5.35 2.49
CA TYR A 170 -31.77 6.68 3.10
C TYR A 170 -33.19 7.06 3.55
N LEU A 171 -33.33 7.44 4.81
CA LEU A 171 -34.59 7.82 5.45
C LEU A 171 -34.73 9.34 5.57
N ALA A 172 -33.63 10.07 5.47
CA ALA A 172 -33.56 11.52 5.48
C ALA A 172 -32.55 12.01 4.43
N GLU A 173 -32.80 13.18 3.84
CA GLU A 173 -31.88 13.83 2.89
C GLU A 173 -30.70 14.50 3.58
N GLU A 174 -30.90 14.95 4.84
CA GLU A 174 -29.89 15.61 5.65
C GLU A 174 -29.78 14.94 7.02
N VAL A 175 -28.56 14.92 7.58
CA VAL A 175 -28.28 14.39 8.91
C VAL A 175 -28.05 15.58 9.86
N PRO A 176 -28.94 15.82 10.84
CA PRO A 176 -28.73 16.87 11.83
C PRO A 176 -27.44 16.66 12.62
N THR A 177 -26.77 17.74 13.03
CA THR A 177 -25.52 17.66 13.80
C THR A 177 -25.66 16.84 15.09
N SER A 178 -26.85 16.85 15.71
CA SER A 178 -27.18 16.03 16.89
C SER A 178 -27.17 14.53 16.63
N GLU A 179 -27.42 14.11 15.38
CA GLU A 179 -27.50 12.70 14.97
C GLU A 179 -26.24 12.23 14.24
N PHE A 180 -25.34 13.15 13.89
CA PHE A 180 -24.12 12.86 13.15
C PHE A 180 -23.24 11.79 13.80
N ALA A 181 -23.19 11.74 15.14
CA ALA A 181 -22.44 10.72 15.85
C ALA A 181 -22.99 9.30 15.59
N ALA A 182 -24.31 9.12 15.67
CA ALA A 182 -24.97 7.84 15.40
C ALA A 182 -24.85 7.45 13.92
N PHE A 183 -24.99 8.43 13.03
CA PHE A 183 -24.78 8.24 11.59
C PHE A 183 -23.34 7.77 11.27
N LYS A 184 -22.34 8.43 11.84
CA LYS A 184 -20.93 8.05 11.69
C LYS A 184 -20.65 6.64 12.23
N GLU A 185 -21.26 6.27 13.35
CA GLU A 185 -21.13 4.92 13.90
C GLU A 185 -21.69 3.85 12.94
N VAL A 186 -22.86 4.10 12.37
CA VAL A 186 -23.46 3.19 11.38
C VAL A 186 -22.60 3.10 10.12
N LEU A 187 -22.08 4.21 9.59
CA LEU A 187 -21.16 4.18 8.45
C LEU A 187 -19.90 3.36 8.73
N ASN A 188 -19.31 3.49 9.92
CA ASN A 188 -18.15 2.70 10.30
C ASN A 188 -18.48 1.19 10.36
N LYS A 189 -19.67 0.84 10.87
CA LYS A 189 -20.17 -0.55 10.89
C LYS A 189 -20.41 -1.09 9.48
N MET A 190 -20.97 -0.27 8.58
CA MET A 190 -21.14 -0.61 7.16
C MET A 190 -19.80 -0.90 6.49
N VAL A 191 -18.81 -0.01 6.63
CA VAL A 191 -17.47 -0.22 6.06
C VAL A 191 -16.82 -1.49 6.61
N ALA A 192 -16.95 -1.77 7.90
CA ALA A 192 -16.43 -3.00 8.50
C ALA A 192 -17.14 -4.27 7.97
N ALA A 193 -18.44 -4.18 7.75
CA ALA A 193 -19.25 -5.25 7.17
C ALA A 193 -18.90 -5.53 5.71
N ASP A 194 -18.81 -4.48 4.88
CA ASP A 194 -18.46 -4.59 3.47
C ASP A 194 -17.04 -5.16 3.31
N LYS A 195 -16.09 -4.78 4.18
CA LYS A 195 -14.75 -5.40 4.23
C LYS A 195 -14.81 -6.90 4.48
N LYS A 196 -15.69 -7.37 5.36
CA LYS A 196 -15.91 -8.81 5.59
C LYS A 196 -16.64 -9.47 4.42
N GLN A 197 -17.53 -8.77 3.74
CA GLN A 197 -18.21 -9.28 2.55
C GLN A 197 -17.21 -9.54 1.41
N ILE A 198 -16.23 -8.65 1.21
CA ILE A 198 -15.20 -8.82 0.18
C ILE A 198 -14.42 -10.10 0.42
N ALA A 199 -14.32 -10.58 1.67
CA ALA A 199 -13.79 -11.90 1.93
C ALA A 199 -14.68 -12.98 1.26
N PHE A 200 -16.00 -12.95 1.35
CA PHE A 200 -16.80 -14.03 0.74
C PHE A 200 -16.93 -14.02 -0.81
N LYS A 201 -16.22 -13.16 -1.55
CA LYS A 201 -16.22 -13.10 -3.02
C LYS A 201 -15.07 -13.91 -3.62
#